data_AF-A0A9E2FM13-F1
#
_entry.id   AF-A0A9E2FM13-F1
#
_cell.length_a   1.000
_cell.length_b   1.000
_cell.length_c   1.000
_cell.angle_alpha   90.00
_cell.angle_beta   90.00
_cell.angle_gamma   90.00
#
_symmetry.space_group_name_H-M   'P 1'
#
loop_
_entity.id
_entity.type
_entity.pdbx_description
1 polymer ?
#
loop_
_entity_poly.entity_id
_entity_poly.type
_entity_poly.pdbx_seq_one_letter_code
_entity_poly.pdbx_strand_id
1 'polypeptide(L)'
;TTGQRVDAISALRAAIRALPNEQPLQRSLAGLLATTPQAGARAKQEAIQLAQECCQADTDDPENFGVLGIAYAAAGDFDSAIIAARRAVSLARSHGKTALADNIALQLKAYEQGRSR
;
A
#
# COMPACT_ATOMS: atom_id res chain seq x y z
N THR A 1 -14.02 5.81 15.13
CA THR A 1 -13.21 5.90 13.90
C THR A 1 -11.74 5.53 14.09
N THR A 2 -11.14 5.64 15.29
CA THR A 2 -9.80 5.05 15.58
C THR A 2 -9.89 3.61 16.09
N GLY A 3 -10.87 3.30 16.97
CA GLY A 3 -11.08 1.95 17.52
C GLY A 3 -11.27 0.87 16.45
N GLN A 4 -12.18 1.10 15.49
CA GLN A 4 -12.45 0.16 14.39
C GLN A 4 -11.21 -0.19 13.56
N ARG A 5 -10.25 0.73 13.41
CA ARG A 5 -9.03 0.49 12.64
C ARG A 5 -8.02 -0.34 13.44
N VAL A 6 -7.91 -0.09 14.75
CA VAL A 6 -7.10 -0.91 15.67
C VAL A 6 -7.67 -2.33 15.75
N ASP A 7 -8.98 -2.46 15.86
CA ASP A 7 -9.67 -3.75 15.88
C ASP A 7 -9.46 -4.52 14.58
N ALA A 8 -9.55 -3.85 13.42
CA ALA A 8 -9.29 -4.45 12.12
C ALA A 8 -7.83 -4.91 11.96
N ILE A 9 -6.86 -4.12 12.41
CA ILE A 9 -5.44 -4.50 12.40
C ILE A 9 -5.21 -5.74 13.27
N SER A 10 -5.81 -5.78 14.47
CA SER A 10 -5.71 -6.92 15.37
C SER A 10 -6.31 -8.19 14.76
N ALA A 11 -7.50 -8.07 14.15
CA ALA A 11 -8.17 -9.15 13.46
C ALA A 11 -7.36 -9.67 12.26
N LEU A 12 -6.81 -8.78 11.43
CA LEU A 12 -5.97 -9.16 10.29
C LEU A 12 -4.68 -9.85 10.72
N ARG A 13 -4.03 -9.36 11.78
CA ARG A 13 -2.85 -10.05 12.34
C ARG A 13 -3.19 -11.45 12.85
N ALA A 14 -4.35 -11.63 13.47
CA ALA A 14 -4.81 -12.96 13.86
C ALA A 14 -5.09 -13.86 12.65
N ALA A 15 -5.71 -13.31 11.61
CA ALA A 15 -5.98 -14.04 10.37
C ALA A 15 -4.70 -14.45 9.65
N ILE A 16 -3.69 -13.58 9.56
CA ILE A 16 -2.38 -13.89 8.95
C ILE A 16 -1.66 -14.98 9.76
N ARG A 17 -1.76 -15.00 11.10
CA ARG A 17 -1.21 -16.10 11.90
C ARG A 17 -1.86 -17.46 11.58
N ALA A 18 -3.15 -17.46 11.24
CA ALA A 18 -3.86 -18.68 10.85
C ALA A 18 -3.59 -19.05 9.38
N LEU A 19 -3.42 -18.05 8.51
CA LEU A 19 -3.27 -18.20 7.06
C LEU A 19 -2.09 -17.33 6.57
N PRO A 20 -0.83 -17.76 6.81
CA PRO A 20 0.35 -16.92 6.60
C PRO A 20 0.65 -16.59 5.13
N ASN A 21 0.11 -17.38 4.20
CA ASN A 21 0.41 -17.28 2.76
C ASN A 21 -0.70 -16.57 1.95
N GLU A 22 -1.71 -16.02 2.63
CA GLU A 22 -2.82 -15.33 1.98
C GLU A 22 -2.46 -13.89 1.63
N GLN A 23 -1.99 -13.71 0.39
CA GLN A 23 -1.61 -12.40 -0.16
C GLN A 23 -2.66 -11.29 0.03
N PRO A 24 -3.98 -11.55 -0.16
CA PRO A 24 -4.99 -10.52 0.06
C PRO A 24 -5.04 -10.00 1.51
N LEU A 25 -4.73 -10.84 2.50
CA LEU A 25 -4.69 -10.44 3.91
C LEU A 25 -3.48 -9.56 4.20
N GLN A 26 -2.30 -9.92 3.66
CA GLN A 26 -1.07 -9.14 3.80
C GLN A 26 -1.24 -7.74 3.18
N ARG A 27 -1.78 -7.68 1.96
CA ARG A 27 -2.09 -6.41 1.25
C ARG A 27 -3.08 -5.55 2.03
N SER A 28 -4.14 -6.15 2.57
CA SER A 28 -5.14 -5.43 3.37
C SER A 28 -4.54 -4.85 4.65
N LEU A 29 -3.69 -5.62 5.34
CA LEU A 29 -2.98 -5.16 6.52
C LEU A 29 -2.02 -4.01 6.18
N ALA A 30 -1.23 -4.15 5.11
CA ALA A 30 -0.32 -3.10 4.64
C ALA A 30 -1.05 -1.78 4.36
N GLY A 31 -2.17 -1.84 3.62
CA GLY A 31 -2.98 -0.66 3.31
C GLY A 31 -3.57 0.00 4.56
N LEU A 32 -4.05 -0.79 5.52
CA LEU A 32 -4.58 -0.25 6.79
C LEU A 32 -3.49 0.39 7.64
N LEU A 33 -2.33 -0.24 7.76
CA LEU A 33 -1.19 0.34 8.49
C LEU A 33 -0.73 1.65 7.85
N ALA A 34 -0.62 1.69 6.52
CA ALA A 34 -0.19 2.87 5.79
C ALA A 34 -1.17 4.05 5.87
N THR A 35 -2.47 3.76 5.89
CA THR A 35 -3.53 4.80 5.94
C THR A 35 -3.95 5.15 7.37
N THR A 36 -3.39 4.51 8.39
CA THR A 36 -3.67 4.83 9.79
C THR A 36 -3.02 6.18 10.15
N PRO A 37 -3.81 7.22 10.50
CA PRO A 37 -3.25 8.49 10.95
C PRO A 37 -2.42 8.29 12.22
N GLN A 38 -1.27 8.95 12.33
CA GLN A 38 -0.35 8.85 13.47
C GLN A 38 0.22 7.43 13.70
N ALA A 39 0.23 6.57 12.67
CA ALA A 39 0.98 5.33 12.73
C ALA A 39 2.45 5.61 13.14
N GLY A 40 2.92 4.94 14.19
CA GLY A 40 4.31 5.04 14.61
C GLY A 40 5.26 4.48 13.54
N ALA A 41 6.55 4.81 13.65
CA ALA A 41 7.58 4.37 12.69
C ALA A 41 7.56 2.86 12.43
N ARG A 42 7.37 2.04 13.49
CA ARG A 42 7.28 0.58 13.37
C ARG A 42 6.11 0.12 12.48
N ALA A 43 4.94 0.73 12.62
CA ALA A 43 3.77 0.38 11.82
C ALA A 43 3.96 0.79 10.34
N LYS A 44 4.63 1.91 10.09
CA LYS A 44 4.98 2.34 8.73
C LYS A 44 5.98 1.39 8.07
N GLN A 45 7.00 0.94 8.81
CA GLN A 45 7.96 -0.05 8.33
C GLN A 45 7.31 -1.41 8.04
N GLU A 46 6.42 -1.87 8.93
CA GLU A 46 5.64 -3.10 8.71
C GLU A 46 4.75 -2.98 7.46
N ALA A 47 4.12 -1.82 7.24
CA ALA A 47 3.33 -1.58 6.02
C ALA A 47 4.16 -1.70 4.74
N ILE A 48 5.37 -1.12 4.73
CA ILE A 48 6.30 -1.22 3.59
C ILE A 48 6.71 -2.67 3.36
N GLN A 49 7.11 -3.38 4.42
CA GLN A 49 7.55 -4.76 4.30
C GLN A 49 6.46 -5.66 3.71
N LEU A 50 5.25 -5.61 4.27
CA LEU A 50 4.12 -6.41 3.78
C LEU A 50 3.77 -6.07 2.33
N ALA A 51 3.79 -4.78 1.96
CA ALA A 51 3.51 -4.37 0.59
C ALA A 51 4.60 -4.83 -0.41
N GLN A 52 5.87 -4.85 0.02
CA GLN A 52 6.97 -5.39 -0.79
C GLN A 52 6.83 -6.89 -1.00
N GLU A 53 6.50 -7.64 0.06
CA GLU A 53 6.25 -9.08 -0.01
C GLU A 53 5.11 -9.40 -1.00
N CYS A 54 4.03 -8.60 -0.98
CA CYS A 54 2.94 -8.72 -1.96
C CYS A 54 3.43 -8.50 -3.40
N CYS A 55 4.21 -7.44 -3.64
CA CYS A 55 4.76 -7.16 -4.97
C CYS A 55 5.75 -8.22 -5.47
N GLN A 56 6.50 -8.87 -4.56
CA GLN A 56 7.42 -9.95 -4.91
C GLN A 56 6.68 -11.24 -5.26
N ALA A 57 5.56 -11.51 -4.59
CA ALA A 57 4.75 -12.68 -4.86
C ALA A 57 3.93 -12.55 -6.16
N ASP A 58 3.47 -11.35 -6.47
CA ASP A 58 2.82 -11.04 -7.75
C ASP A 58 3.29 -9.69 -8.29
N THR A 59 4.19 -9.77 -9.27
CA THR A 59 4.80 -8.62 -9.94
C THR A 59 3.93 -8.01 -11.04
N ASP A 60 2.78 -8.62 -11.36
CA ASP A 60 1.85 -8.14 -12.40
C ASP A 60 0.56 -7.55 -11.81
N ASP A 61 0.32 -7.67 -10.49
CA ASP A 61 -0.85 -7.07 -9.84
C ASP A 61 -0.67 -5.55 -9.59
N PRO A 62 -1.44 -4.67 -10.27
CA PRO A 62 -1.38 -3.23 -10.02
C PRO A 62 -1.78 -2.83 -8.59
N GLU A 63 -2.63 -3.60 -7.90
CA GLU A 63 -3.09 -3.26 -6.56
C GLU A 63 -1.96 -3.37 -5.53
N ASN A 64 -1.07 -4.36 -5.67
CA ASN A 64 0.10 -4.53 -4.82
C ASN A 64 1.02 -3.30 -4.90
N PHE A 65 1.35 -2.86 -6.11
CA PHE A 65 2.18 -1.67 -6.31
C PHE A 65 1.49 -0.38 -5.86
N GLY A 66 0.15 -0.30 -5.99
CA GLY A 66 -0.63 0.81 -5.46
C GLY A 66 -0.51 0.93 -3.94
N VAL A 67 -0.68 -0.19 -3.22
CA VAL A 67 -0.51 -0.23 -1.75
C VAL A 67 0.93 0.08 -1.35
N LEU A 68 1.92 -0.41 -2.09
CA LEU A 68 3.33 -0.08 -1.85
C LEU A 68 3.61 1.43 -1.98
N GLY A 69 3.01 2.09 -2.99
CA GLY A 69 3.08 3.55 -3.13
C GLY A 69 2.53 4.30 -1.92
N ILE A 70 1.38 3.86 -1.40
CA ILE A 70 0.76 4.44 -0.20
C ILE A 70 1.65 4.23 1.03
N ALA A 71 2.22 3.04 1.21
CA ALA A 71 3.10 2.71 2.33
C ALA A 71 4.36 3.58 2.36
N TYR A 72 5.02 3.76 1.21
CA TYR A 72 6.17 4.65 1.09
C TYR A 72 5.83 6.10 1.37
N ALA A 73 4.72 6.61 0.81
CA ALA A 73 4.28 7.98 1.05
C ALA A 73 3.94 8.23 2.54
N ALA A 74 3.33 7.24 3.21
CA ALA A 74 3.05 7.32 4.64
C ALA A 74 4.33 7.36 5.50
N ALA A 75 5.43 6.76 5.03
CA ALA A 75 6.75 6.85 5.63
C ALA A 75 7.51 8.15 5.28
N GLY A 76 7.01 8.95 4.34
CA GLY A 76 7.67 10.17 3.85
C GLY A 76 8.70 9.89 2.74
N ASP A 77 8.82 8.64 2.28
CA ASP A 77 9.68 8.27 1.16
C ASP A 77 8.93 8.50 -0.16
N PHE A 78 8.82 9.77 -0.55
CA PHE A 78 8.05 10.15 -1.74
C PHE A 78 8.70 9.68 -3.04
N ASP A 79 10.02 9.52 -3.11
CA ASP A 79 10.69 9.00 -4.30
C ASP A 79 10.30 7.54 -4.57
N SER A 80 10.38 6.68 -3.56
CA SER A 80 9.94 5.28 -3.69
C SER A 80 8.42 5.19 -3.94
N ALA A 81 7.62 6.08 -3.34
CA ALA A 81 6.18 6.14 -3.57
C ALA A 81 5.85 6.44 -5.04
N ILE A 82 6.55 7.40 -5.65
CA ILE A 82 6.39 7.77 -7.05
C ILE A 82 6.73 6.59 -7.97
N ILE A 83 7.83 5.88 -7.70
CA ILE A 83 8.26 4.72 -8.49
C ILE A 83 7.19 3.62 -8.46
N ALA A 84 6.73 3.25 -7.26
CA ALA A 84 5.70 2.22 -7.08
C ALA A 84 4.37 2.62 -7.74
N ALA A 85 3.90 3.86 -7.53
CA ALA A 85 2.66 4.35 -8.12
C ALA A 85 2.71 4.38 -9.66
N ARG A 86 3.85 4.76 -10.26
CA ARG A 86 4.04 4.72 -11.72
C ARG A 86 3.93 3.29 -12.26
N ARG A 87 4.54 2.32 -11.58
CA ARG A 87 4.43 0.90 -11.95
C ARG A 87 2.99 0.43 -11.88
N ALA A 88 2.29 0.77 -10.80
CA ALA A 88 0.88 0.42 -10.61
C ALA A 88 -0.04 1.01 -11.69
N VAL A 89 0.14 2.29 -12.05
CA VAL A 89 -0.62 2.93 -13.14
C VAL A 89 -0.37 2.23 -14.48
N SER A 90 0.88 1.86 -14.76
CA SER A 90 1.25 1.15 -15.98
C SER A 90 0.55 -0.21 -16.08
N LEU A 91 0.60 -1.01 -15.02
CA LEU A 91 -0.05 -2.32 -14.94
C LEU A 91 -1.58 -2.21 -14.98
N ALA A 92 -2.16 -1.24 -14.27
CA ALA A 92 -3.61 -1.05 -14.25
C ALA A 92 -4.13 -0.69 -15.65
N ARG A 93 -3.38 0.11 -16.42
CA ARG A 93 -3.73 0.42 -17.81
C ARG A 93 -3.59 -0.78 -18.73
N SER A 94 -2.51 -1.56 -18.63
CA SER A 94 -2.33 -2.76 -19.46
C SER A 94 -3.40 -3.82 -19.19
N HIS A 95 -3.89 -3.90 -17.96
CA HIS A 95 -4.98 -4.79 -17.55
C HIS A 95 -6.39 -4.22 -17.84
N GLY A 96 -6.50 -3.01 -18.41
CA GLY A 96 -7.79 -2.36 -18.65
C GLY A 96 -8.52 -1.87 -17.39
N LYS A 97 -7.87 -1.90 -16.21
CA LYS A 97 -8.38 -1.36 -14.94
C LYS A 97 -8.26 0.17 -14.90
N THR A 98 -8.94 0.86 -15.81
CA THR A 98 -8.85 2.33 -15.98
C THR A 98 -9.18 3.12 -14.71
N ALA A 99 -10.26 2.76 -14.00
CA ALA A 99 -10.64 3.42 -12.75
C ALA A 99 -9.56 3.32 -11.66
N LEU A 100 -8.88 2.17 -11.57
CA LEU A 100 -7.76 1.98 -10.64
C LEU A 100 -6.57 2.84 -11.08
N ALA A 101 -6.24 2.83 -12.37
CA ALA A 101 -5.15 3.64 -12.92
C ALA A 101 -5.36 5.14 -12.63
N ASP A 102 -6.59 5.64 -12.79
CA ASP A 102 -6.90 7.04 -12.55
C ASP A 102 -6.82 7.39 -11.06
N ASN A 103 -7.29 6.51 -10.18
CA ASN A 103 -7.16 6.70 -8.73
C ASN A 103 -5.69 6.80 -8.31
N ILE A 104 -4.85 5.87 -8.79
CA ILE A 104 -3.43 5.86 -8.44
C ILE A 104 -2.70 7.05 -9.10
N ALA A 105 -3.11 7.48 -10.29
CA ALA A 105 -2.55 8.67 -10.93
C ALA A 105 -2.84 9.96 -10.14
N LEU A 106 -3.97 10.04 -9.42
CA LEU A 106 -4.24 11.13 -8.49
C LEU A 106 -3.30 11.08 -7.28
N GLN A 107 -3.07 9.89 -6.72
CA GLN A 107 -2.12 9.70 -5.61
C GLN A 107 -0.69 10.08 -6.03
N LEU A 108 -0.28 9.66 -7.23
CA LEU A 108 1.03 9.99 -7.81
C LEU A 108 1.27 11.51 -7.86
N LYS A 109 0.27 12.29 -8.32
CA LYS A 109 0.37 13.76 -8.32
C LYS A 109 0.57 14.33 -6.91
N ALA A 110 -0.11 13.77 -5.92
CA ALA A 110 0.07 14.18 -4.53
C ALA A 110 1.48 13.84 -4.00
N TYR A 111 2.04 12.69 -4.38
CA TYR A 111 3.41 12.32 -4.00
C TYR A 111 4.45 13.23 -4.64
N GLU A 112 4.27 13.60 -5.91
CA GLU A 112 5.16 14.54 -6.62
C GLU A 112 5.17 15.93 -5.95
N GLN A 113 4.01 16.40 -5.49
CA GLN A 113 3.92 17.64 -4.71
C GLN A 113 4.57 17.49 -3.33
N GLY A 114 4.34 16.35 -2.66
CA GLY A 114 4.92 16.03 -1.35
C GLY A 114 6.45 15.99 -1.38
N ARG A 115 7.06 15.51 -2.48
CA ARG A 115 8.51 15.51 -2.68
C ARG A 115 9.13 16.91 -2.75
N SER A 116 8.36 17.91 -3.20
CA SER A 116 8.83 19.29 -3.39
C SER A 116 8.65 20.20 -2.16
N ARG A 117 8.12 19.67 -1.06
CA ARG A 117 7.94 20.38 0.22
C ARG A 117 9.09 20.11 1.17
#